data_AF-A0A961MQT4-F1
#
_entry.id   AF-A0A961MQT4-F1
#
_cell.length_a   1.000
_cell.length_b   1.000
_cell.length_c   1.000
_cell.angle_alpha   90.00
_cell.angle_beta   90.00
_cell.angle_gamma   90.00
#
_symmetry.space_group_name_H-M   'P 1'
#
loop_
_entity.id
_entity.type
_entity.pdbx_description
1 polymer ?
#
loop_
_entity_poly.entity_id
_entity_poly.type
_entity_poly.pdbx_seq_one_letter_code
_entity_poly.pdbx_strand_id
1 'polypeptide(L)'
;MHADLVILNWHLFASGAWMTLQLTFLALAIGFSIALPAGLARARRVRVVSPLINGYVYLFRGTPLLVQTFLIYFGLAQFEWIRGSWAWTFLRDPWWCALIAFSLNSGAYGTEIIRGAIVTTGKGELEAA
;
A
#
# COMPACT_ATOMS: atom_id res chain seq x y z
N MET A 1 -3.35 -17.21 -34.02
CA MET A 1 -3.10 -16.98 -32.58
C MET A 1 -1.63 -17.30 -32.36
N HIS A 2 -0.80 -16.32 -31.99
CA HIS A 2 0.66 -16.48 -31.88
C HIS A 2 1.06 -17.26 -30.60
N ALA A 3 0.50 -18.46 -30.41
CA ALA A 3 0.80 -19.32 -29.26
C ALA A 3 2.29 -19.74 -29.23
N ASP A 4 2.92 -19.79 -30.40
CA ASP A 4 4.33 -20.12 -30.59
C ASP A 4 5.23 -19.08 -29.90
N LEU A 5 4.85 -17.80 -29.94
CA LEU A 5 5.57 -16.71 -29.26
C LEU A 5 5.44 -16.82 -27.73
N VAL A 6 4.30 -17.29 -27.22
CA VAL A 6 4.08 -17.48 -25.79
C VAL A 6 4.90 -18.64 -25.26
N ILE A 7 4.93 -19.76 -25.99
CA ILE A 7 5.71 -20.94 -25.62
C ILE A 7 7.21 -20.63 -25.70
N LEU A 8 7.66 -19.88 -26.69
CA LEU A 8 9.07 -19.47 -26.81
C LEU A 8 9.51 -18.54 -25.66
N ASN A 9 8.63 -17.65 -25.22
CA ASN A 9 8.93 -16.64 -24.19
C ASN A 9 8.34 -16.97 -22.81
N TRP A 10 8.01 -18.25 -22.55
CA TRP A 10 7.34 -18.67 -21.31
C TRP A 10 8.08 -18.21 -20.03
N HIS A 11 9.40 -18.14 -20.09
CA HIS A 11 10.27 -17.68 -19.00
C HIS A 11 10.05 -16.19 -18.65
N LEU A 12 9.76 -15.33 -19.62
CA LEU A 12 9.44 -13.91 -19.38
C LEU A 12 8.09 -13.77 -18.66
N PHE A 13 7.10 -14.57 -19.06
CA PHE A 13 5.80 -14.61 -18.37
C PHE A 13 5.93 -15.16 -16.96
N ALA A 14 6.71 -16.23 -16.77
CA ALA A 14 6.96 -16.81 -15.45
C ALA A 14 7.68 -15.81 -14.52
N SER A 15 8.70 -15.11 -15.01
CA SER A 15 9.42 -14.10 -14.23
C SER A 15 8.55 -12.88 -13.90
N GLY A 16 7.72 -12.41 -14.84
CA GLY A 16 6.74 -11.34 -14.59
C GLY A 16 5.68 -11.74 -13.56
N ALA A 17 5.17 -12.97 -13.64
CA ALA A 17 4.24 -13.52 -12.66
C ALA A 17 4.89 -13.61 -11.27
N TRP A 18 6.13 -14.10 -11.19
CA TRP A 18 6.89 -14.17 -9.95
C TRP A 18 7.12 -12.78 -9.33
N MET A 19 7.53 -11.80 -10.14
CA MET A 19 7.71 -10.42 -9.71
C MET A 19 6.40 -9.81 -9.16
N THR A 20 5.28 -10.09 -9.82
CA THR A 20 3.95 -9.62 -9.39
C THR A 20 3.55 -10.24 -8.05
N LEU A 21 3.75 -11.55 -7.87
CA LEU A 21 3.47 -12.25 -6.61
C LEU A 21 4.33 -11.69 -5.49
N GLN A 22 5.63 -11.52 -5.74
CA GLN A 22 6.57 -10.96 -4.76
C GLN A 22 6.16 -9.54 -4.35
N LEU A 23 5.89 -8.65 -5.30
CA LEU A 23 5.45 -7.29 -5.02
C LEU A 23 4.13 -7.26 -4.27
N THR A 24 3.14 -8.05 -4.70
CA THR A 24 1.82 -8.10 -4.07
C THR A 24 1.92 -8.58 -2.63
N PHE A 25 2.66 -9.67 -2.39
CA PHE A 25 2.81 -10.22 -1.06
C PHE A 25 3.49 -9.23 -0.10
N LEU A 26 4.60 -8.62 -0.52
CA LEU A 26 5.32 -7.63 0.29
C LEU A 26 4.47 -6.37 0.50
N ALA A 27 3.79 -5.89 -0.53
CA ALA A 27 2.93 -4.72 -0.45
C ALA A 27 1.81 -4.92 0.58
N LEU A 28 1.14 -6.08 0.52
CA LEU A 28 0.10 -6.46 1.46
C LEU A 28 0.63 -6.65 2.88
N ALA A 29 1.80 -7.28 3.04
CA ALA A 29 2.39 -7.49 4.37
C ALA A 29 2.70 -6.15 5.06
N ILE A 30 3.38 -5.23 4.36
CA ILE A 30 3.69 -3.89 4.88
C ILE A 30 2.41 -3.08 5.07
N GLY A 31 1.50 -3.12 4.10
CA GLY A 31 0.20 -2.46 4.18
C GLY A 31 -0.61 -2.94 5.38
N PHE A 32 -0.59 -4.23 5.67
CA PHE A 32 -1.23 -4.81 6.86
C PHE A 32 -0.59 -4.33 8.16
N SER A 33 0.75 -4.27 8.22
CA SER A 33 1.47 -3.70 9.38
C SER A 33 1.10 -2.24 9.65
N ILE A 34 0.73 -1.47 8.61
CA ILE A 34 0.22 -0.10 8.76
C ILE A 34 -1.27 -0.12 9.15
N ALA A 35 -2.06 -0.94 8.48
CA ALA A 35 -3.52 -1.01 8.63
C ALA A 35 -3.94 -1.42 10.05
N LEU A 36 -3.24 -2.38 10.66
CA LEU A 36 -3.60 -2.94 11.96
C LEU A 36 -3.59 -1.90 13.09
N PRO A 37 -2.46 -1.19 13.37
CA PRO A 37 -2.44 -0.15 14.40
C PRO A 37 -3.33 1.04 14.03
N ALA A 38 -3.38 1.44 12.76
CA ALA A 38 -4.19 2.57 12.32
C ALA A 38 -5.70 2.31 12.46
N GLY A 39 -6.15 1.11 12.09
CA GLY A 39 -7.54 0.68 12.19
C GLY A 39 -8.00 0.59 13.65
N LEU A 40 -7.15 0.01 14.51
CA LEU A 40 -7.43 -0.08 15.95
C LEU A 40 -7.47 1.29 16.63
N ALA A 41 -6.50 2.17 16.33
CA ALA A 41 -6.46 3.52 16.89
C ALA A 41 -7.72 4.33 16.50
N ARG A 42 -8.19 4.17 15.26
CA ARG A 42 -9.41 4.81 14.78
C ARG A 42 -10.68 4.19 15.37
N ALA A 43 -10.73 2.88 15.60
CA ALA A 43 -11.85 2.24 16.26
C ALA A 43 -12.04 2.78 17.69
N ARG A 44 -10.93 3.05 18.40
CA ARG A 44 -10.93 3.62 19.76
C ARG A 44 -11.15 5.14 19.81
N ARG A 45 -11.30 5.83 18.67
CA ARG A 45 -11.52 7.28 18.56
C ARG A 45 -10.47 8.14 19.31
N VAL A 46 -9.20 7.77 19.25
CA VAL A 46 -8.10 8.52 19.89
C VAL A 46 -8.02 9.94 19.31
N ARG A 47 -8.27 10.97 20.12
CA ARG A 47 -8.54 12.35 19.67
C ARG A 47 -7.39 13.01 18.87
N VAL A 48 -6.14 12.70 19.20
CA VAL A 48 -4.95 13.29 18.54
C VAL A 48 -4.53 12.51 17.29
N VAL A 49 -4.61 11.18 17.32
CA VAL A 49 -4.10 10.32 16.26
C VAL A 49 -5.13 10.10 15.14
N SER A 50 -6.43 10.10 15.47
CA SER A 50 -7.51 9.91 14.50
C SER A 50 -7.52 10.92 13.34
N PRO A 51 -7.32 12.24 13.52
CA PRO A 51 -7.30 13.18 12.39
C PRO A 51 -6.11 12.93 11.45
N LEU A 52 -4.93 12.56 11.97
CA LEU A 52 -3.77 12.23 11.14
C LEU A 52 -4.02 10.99 10.28
N ILE A 53 -4.57 9.92 10.89
CA ILE A 53 -4.91 8.70 10.16
C ILE A 53 -6.06 8.98 9.16
N ASN A 54 -7.03 9.84 9.50
CA ASN A 54 -8.07 10.27 8.56
C ASN A 54 -7.47 10.96 7.34
N GLY A 55 -6.51 11.87 7.54
CA GLY A 55 -5.82 12.56 6.45
C GLY A 55 -5.09 11.58 5.53
N TYR A 56 -4.33 10.65 6.11
CA TYR A 56 -3.69 9.55 5.38
C TYR A 56 -4.71 8.72 4.58
N VAL A 57 -5.73 8.17 5.25
CA VAL A 57 -6.76 7.34 4.61
C VAL A 57 -7.49 8.09 3.50
N TYR A 58 -7.81 9.36 3.71
CA TYR A 58 -8.46 10.22 2.73
C TYR A 58 -7.57 10.42 1.49
N LEU A 59 -6.30 10.75 1.68
CA LEU A 59 -5.35 10.95 0.58
C LEU A 59 -5.18 9.70 -0.27
N PHE A 60 -4.92 8.55 0.36
CA PHE A 60 -4.56 7.32 -0.35
C PHE A 60 -5.77 6.57 -0.92
N ARG A 61 -6.97 6.70 -0.34
CA ARG A 61 -8.21 6.15 -0.93
C ARG A 61 -8.88 7.11 -1.90
N GLY A 62 -8.62 8.41 -1.78
CA GLY A 62 -9.21 9.45 -2.61
C GLY A 62 -8.44 9.77 -3.89
N THR A 63 -7.20 9.26 -4.03
CA THR A 63 -6.37 9.48 -5.22
C THR A 63 -6.17 8.19 -6.00
N PRO A 64 -6.11 8.23 -7.36
CA PRO A 64 -5.85 7.04 -8.16
C PRO A 64 -4.48 6.42 -7.85
N LEU A 65 -4.42 5.09 -7.71
CA LEU A 65 -3.17 4.37 -7.45
C LEU A 65 -2.10 4.68 -8.50
N LEU A 66 -2.51 4.79 -9.76
CA LEU A 66 -1.63 5.16 -10.86
C LEU A 66 -0.94 6.51 -10.59
N VAL A 67 -1.71 7.51 -10.16
CA VAL A 67 -1.19 8.84 -9.82
C VAL A 67 -0.22 8.77 -8.64
N GLN A 68 -0.51 7.96 -7.62
CA GLN A 68 0.40 7.75 -6.49
C GLN A 68 1.75 7.21 -6.95
N THR A 69 1.76 6.18 -7.80
CA THR A 69 3.00 5.62 -8.36
C THR A 69 3.75 6.63 -9.23
N PHE A 70 3.05 7.40 -10.07
CA PHE A 70 3.66 8.46 -10.88
C PHE A 70 4.30 9.55 -10.01
N LEU A 71 3.62 10.01 -8.96
CA LEU A 71 4.13 11.03 -8.05
C LEU A 71 5.37 10.54 -7.29
N ILE A 72 5.37 9.29 -6.84
CA ILE A 72 6.50 8.70 -6.13
C ILE A 72 7.69 8.55 -7.09
N TYR A 73 7.48 8.02 -8.29
CA TYR A 73 8.59 7.74 -9.21
C TYR A 73 9.12 8.99 -9.92
N PHE A 74 8.25 9.80 -10.53
CA PHE A 74 8.66 10.98 -11.29
C PHE A 74 8.65 12.26 -10.46
N GLY A 75 7.70 12.40 -9.54
CA GLY A 75 7.55 13.61 -8.72
C GLY A 75 8.70 13.77 -7.73
N LEU A 76 9.05 12.73 -6.99
CA LEU A 76 10.17 12.78 -6.03
C LEU A 76 11.52 13.02 -6.70
N ALA A 77 11.70 12.56 -7.94
CA ALA A 77 12.91 12.78 -8.73
C ALA A 77 13.19 14.27 -9.04
N GLN A 78 12.16 15.13 -9.04
CA GLN A 78 12.32 16.56 -9.34
C GLN A 78 13.08 17.31 -8.24
N PHE A 79 13.05 16.80 -7.01
CA PHE A 79 13.63 17.47 -5.85
C PHE A 79 15.10 17.10 -5.66
N GLU A 80 16.00 18.06 -5.80
CA GLU A 80 17.45 17.85 -5.66
C GLU A 80 17.85 17.31 -4.29
N TRP A 81 17.21 17.79 -3.22
CA TRP A 81 17.48 17.31 -1.86
C TRP A 81 17.09 15.84 -1.66
N ILE A 82 16.08 15.34 -2.38
CA ILE A 82 15.72 13.91 -2.36
C ILE A 82 16.76 13.11 -3.11
N ARG A 83 17.20 13.58 -4.29
CA ARG A 83 18.22 12.93 -5.11
C ARG A 83 19.59 12.84 -4.41
N GLY A 84 19.93 13.84 -3.60
CA GLY A 84 21.15 13.85 -2.78
C GLY A 84 21.03 13.03 -1.49
N SER A 85 19.86 12.51 -1.14
CA SER A 85 19.63 11.78 0.10
C SER A 85 19.88 10.27 -0.04
N TRP A 86 20.09 9.60 1.09
CA TRP A 86 20.21 8.14 1.17
C TRP A 86 18.98 7.41 0.60
N ALA A 87 17.79 8.02 0.70
CA ALA A 87 16.53 7.47 0.20
C ALA A 87 16.52 7.33 -1.33
N TRP A 88 17.32 8.13 -2.06
CA TRP A 88 17.42 8.02 -3.52
C TRP A 88 17.91 6.66 -4.00
N THR A 89 18.68 5.94 -3.17
CA THR A 89 19.14 4.58 -3.46
C THR A 89 17.98 3.64 -3.76
N PHE A 90 16.86 3.83 -3.06
CA PHE A 90 15.63 3.06 -3.22
C PHE A 90 14.66 3.77 -4.17
N LEU A 91 14.49 5.09 -4.06
CA LEU A 91 13.51 5.86 -4.84
C LEU A 91 13.86 6.00 -6.33
N ARG A 92 15.11 5.69 -6.73
CA ARG A 92 15.48 5.64 -8.15
C ARG A 92 14.98 4.38 -8.86
N ASP A 93 14.66 3.32 -8.11
CA ASP A 93 14.28 2.03 -8.67
C ASP A 93 12.74 1.90 -8.74
N PRO A 94 12.17 1.59 -9.92
CA PRO A 94 10.72 1.46 -10.09
C PRO A 94 10.08 0.42 -9.16
N TRP A 95 10.79 -0.67 -8.84
CA TRP A 95 10.28 -1.75 -7.99
C TRP A 95 10.02 -1.25 -6.56
N TRP A 96 10.96 -0.50 -5.99
CA TRP A 96 10.82 0.10 -4.66
C TRP A 96 9.73 1.17 -4.63
N CYS A 97 9.65 2.00 -5.66
CA CYS A 97 8.58 2.99 -5.81
C CYS A 97 7.19 2.34 -5.87
N ALA A 98 7.04 1.27 -6.65
CA ALA A 98 5.80 0.49 -6.72
C ALA A 98 5.47 -0.14 -5.37
N LEU A 99 6.45 -0.73 -4.68
CA LEU A 99 6.25 -1.32 -3.35
C LEU A 99 5.71 -0.29 -2.36
N ILE A 100 6.33 0.89 -2.28
CA ILE A 100 5.89 1.97 -1.38
C ILE A 100 4.47 2.43 -1.71
N ALA A 101 4.20 2.72 -2.99
CA ALA A 101 2.88 3.18 -3.44
C ALA A 101 1.79 2.15 -3.09
N PHE A 102 2.05 0.88 -3.40
CA PHE A 102 1.10 -0.20 -3.19
C PHE A 102 0.89 -0.49 -1.71
N SER A 103 1.95 -0.51 -0.90
CA SER A 103 1.86 -0.68 0.56
C SER A 103 1.03 0.40 1.23
N LEU A 104 1.27 1.67 0.89
CA LEU A 104 0.52 2.80 1.46
C LEU A 104 -0.94 2.77 1.01
N ASN A 105 -1.21 2.46 -0.25
CA ASN A 105 -2.56 2.28 -0.75
C ASN A 105 -3.29 1.15 -0.01
N SER A 106 -2.73 -0.06 -0.01
CA SER A 106 -3.29 -1.23 0.68
C SER A 106 -3.47 -0.99 2.17
N GLY A 107 -2.53 -0.30 2.83
CA GLY A 107 -2.64 0.05 4.24
C GLY A 107 -3.79 1.01 4.54
N ALA A 108 -4.04 1.99 3.66
CA ALA A 108 -5.16 2.93 3.81
C ALA A 108 -6.52 2.23 3.66
N TYR A 109 -6.67 1.35 2.67
CA TYR A 109 -7.88 0.53 2.54
C TYR A 109 -8.02 -0.45 3.71
N GLY A 110 -6.94 -1.15 4.08
CA GLY A 110 -6.93 -2.09 5.21
C GLY A 110 -7.30 -1.43 6.54
N THR A 111 -6.86 -0.20 6.78
CA THR A 111 -7.22 0.60 7.98
C THR A 111 -8.74 0.71 8.12
N GLU A 112 -9.44 0.95 7.02
CA GLU A 112 -10.89 1.12 6.99
C GLU A 112 -11.64 -0.19 7.09
N ILE A 113 -11.10 -1.26 6.49
CA ILE A 113 -11.63 -2.61 6.65
C ILE A 113 -11.57 -3.03 8.12
N ILE A 114 -10.41 -2.87 8.77
CA ILE A 114 -10.20 -3.23 10.18
C ILE A 114 -11.07 -2.37 11.09
N ARG A 115 -11.08 -1.05 10.91
CA ARG A 115 -11.95 -0.14 11.67
C ARG A 115 -13.42 -0.51 11.50
N GLY A 116 -13.84 -0.79 10.27
CA GLY A 116 -15.20 -1.22 9.93
C GLY A 116 -15.56 -2.48 10.69
N ALA A 117 -14.75 -3.53 10.57
CA ALA A 117 -14.94 -4.81 11.25
C ALA A 117 -15.11 -4.62 12.77
N ILE A 118 -14.19 -3.89 13.43
CA ILE A 118 -14.25 -3.66 14.89
C ILE A 118 -15.51 -2.90 15.30
N VAL A 119 -15.92 -1.89 14.53
CA VAL A 119 -17.09 -1.07 14.86
C VAL A 119 -18.41 -1.82 14.59
N THR A 120 -18.43 -2.73 13.61
CA THR A 120 -19.61 -3.53 13.26
C THR A 120 -19.79 -4.75 14.15
N THR A 121 -18.73 -5.28 14.77
CA THR A 121 -18.85 -6.35 15.76
C THR A 121 -19.68 -5.82 16.94
N GLY A 122 -20.85 -6.43 17.16
CA GLY A 122 -21.83 -5.96 18.14
C GLY A 122 -21.28 -5.99 19.55
N LYS A 123 -21.61 -4.97 20.35
CA LYS A 123 -21.21 -4.87 21.76
C LYS A 123 -21.58 -6.13 22.58
N GLY A 124 -22.65 -6.84 22.19
CA GLY A 124 -23.10 -8.07 22.84
C GLY A 124 -22.12 -9.26 22.74
N GLU A 125 -21.30 -9.34 21.69
CA GLU A 125 -20.26 -10.38 21.56
C GLU A 125 -19.02 -10.06 22.43
N LEU A 126 -18.79 -8.77 22.72
CA LEU A 126 -17.73 -8.28 23.60
C LEU A 126 -18.11 -8.33 25.08
N GLU A 127 -19.41 -8.26 25.39
CA GLU A 127 -19.94 -8.36 26.76
C GLU A 127 -20.20 -9.82 27.18
N ALA A 128 -20.34 -10.74 26.22
CA ALA A 128 -20.55 -12.16 26.47
C ALA A 128 -19.25 -13.00 26.59
N ALA A 129 -18.12 -12.47 26.12
CA ALA A 129 -16.79 -13.10 26.18
C ALA A 129 -15.96 -12.58 27.36
#